data_AF-A0A6C1QNL9-F1
#
_entry.id   AF-A0A6C1QNL9-F1
#
_cell.length_a   1.000
_cell.length_b   1.000
_cell.length_c   1.000
_cell.angle_alpha   90.00
_cell.angle_beta   90.00
_cell.angle_gamma   90.00
#
_symmetry.space_group_name_H-M   'P 1'
#
loop_
_entity.id
_entity.type
_entity.pdbx_description
1 polymer ?
#
loop_
_entity_poly.entity_id
_entity_poly.type
_entity_poly.pdbx_seq_one_letter_code
_entity_poly.pdbx_strand_id
1 'polypeptide(L)'
;MAPGPWIPRPAGAAASRCSTSADTSSPAAFGPSRWTWINSASPEHGESFATIVQESSTPAFAVSTFCLVKQTPSSNTTAAARAEGAALGAMIGDALAMPAHWYYNREALQVQLGVIDHFVDPPRHHPDSILWRSQYTPTEPEFDILGDQRTYWGQRGVHYHQFLRAGENTLNVQLVQRVLHLVAQGGGYDREAWIDEYLRFMRNPAGHRDTYVEECHRGFFLNLRRGRPPERCAVIEKHIGGMVPVIPLYATLRSLGHGHAEASAAVQSHVAVTHGGAQVETAVANLLMITGELWDGIPISECLLEHVRRQDLEFFSGPIERLSGLPPTDVLGRHFSTACYLDESMPATAYLALRYAADPREALIHNTMAGGDNCGRGAVLGALYGVALGPDAFPPAWREGLRPGV
;
A
#
# COMPACT_ATOMS: atom_id res chain seq x y z
N MET A 1 -50.32 -19.03 42.52
CA MET A 1 -49.14 -19.36 43.35
C MET A 1 -48.18 -18.19 43.28
N ALA A 2 -48.14 -17.41 44.35
CA ALA A 2 -47.30 -16.25 44.66
C ALA A 2 -47.42 -16.07 46.20
N PRO A 3 -46.45 -15.50 46.94
CA PRO A 3 -45.63 -14.36 46.52
C PRO A 3 -44.15 -14.39 46.96
N GLY A 4 -43.34 -13.45 46.43
CA GLY A 4 -42.13 -12.94 47.12
C GLY A 4 -42.51 -12.12 48.37
N PRO A 5 -41.60 -11.47 49.12
CA PRO A 5 -40.78 -10.36 48.57
C PRO A 5 -39.42 -10.03 49.27
N TRP A 6 -38.61 -9.21 48.57
CA TRP A 6 -37.78 -8.05 49.01
C TRP A 6 -36.64 -8.10 50.06
N ILE A 7 -35.63 -7.28 49.74
CA ILE A 7 -34.28 -7.02 50.30
C ILE A 7 -34.33 -5.93 51.42
N PRO A 8 -33.31 -5.79 52.32
CA PRO A 8 -32.31 -4.71 52.16
C PRO A 8 -30.86 -5.03 52.64
N ARG A 9 -29.87 -4.31 52.05
CA ARG A 9 -28.44 -4.09 52.45
C ARG A 9 -28.35 -3.32 53.80
N PRO A 10 -27.22 -3.22 54.57
CA PRO A 10 -25.90 -2.70 54.11
C PRO A 10 -24.60 -3.06 54.89
N ALA A 11 -23.50 -2.44 54.40
CA ALA A 11 -22.27 -2.01 55.09
C ALA A 11 -21.08 -2.98 55.31
N GLY A 12 -19.87 -2.48 55.02
CA GLY A 12 -18.61 -3.06 55.50
C GLY A 12 -17.38 -2.79 54.64
N ALA A 13 -16.84 -1.57 54.68
CA ALA A 13 -15.50 -1.27 54.23
C ALA A 13 -14.47 -1.77 55.26
N ALA A 14 -13.35 -2.37 54.82
CA ALA A 14 -12.08 -2.31 55.54
C ALA A 14 -10.91 -2.69 54.62
N ALA A 15 -9.92 -1.81 54.61
CA ALA A 15 -8.61 -2.00 54.02
C ALA A 15 -7.78 -3.01 54.83
N SER A 16 -6.86 -3.70 54.17
CA SER A 16 -5.63 -4.17 54.81
C SER A 16 -4.44 -3.95 53.87
N ARG A 17 -3.54 -3.08 54.33
CA ARG A 17 -2.16 -3.00 53.85
C ARG A 17 -1.36 -4.08 54.57
N CYS A 18 -0.48 -4.76 53.85
CA CYS A 18 0.74 -5.28 54.43
C CYS A 18 1.84 -5.28 53.37
N SER A 19 2.82 -4.41 53.57
CA SER A 19 4.18 -4.50 53.05
C SER A 19 4.86 -5.74 53.64
N THR A 20 5.76 -6.43 52.94
CA THR A 20 7.19 -6.10 52.98
C THR A 20 8.00 -7.00 52.03
N SER A 21 9.01 -6.36 51.40
CA SER A 21 10.33 -6.85 50.94
C SER A 21 10.45 -8.16 50.15
N ALA A 22 11.01 -8.08 48.94
CA ALA A 22 12.40 -8.50 48.68
C ALA A 22 12.81 -8.28 47.21
N ASP A 23 14.11 -8.01 47.06
CA ASP A 23 14.98 -8.37 45.95
C ASP A 23 14.91 -7.65 44.59
N THR A 24 15.85 -6.71 44.51
CA THR A 24 16.62 -6.32 43.33
C THR A 24 17.15 -7.53 42.56
N SER A 25 16.70 -7.71 41.32
CA SER A 25 17.49 -8.37 40.27
C SER A 25 17.12 -7.81 38.89
N SER A 26 18.13 -7.32 38.18
CA SER A 26 18.03 -6.81 36.82
C SER A 26 17.66 -7.93 35.83
N PRO A 27 16.78 -7.70 34.85
CA PRO A 27 16.72 -8.54 33.66
C PRO A 27 17.72 -8.05 32.63
N ALA A 28 18.59 -8.97 32.22
CA ALA A 28 19.55 -8.82 31.14
C ALA A 28 18.89 -8.42 29.82
N ALA A 29 19.59 -7.54 29.09
CA ALA A 29 19.26 -7.13 27.74
C ALA A 29 19.34 -8.32 26.78
N PHE A 30 18.23 -8.65 26.12
CA PHE A 30 18.23 -9.48 24.92
C PHE A 30 18.53 -8.59 23.72
N GLY A 31 19.77 -8.65 23.24
CA GLY A 31 20.19 -8.04 21.98
C GLY A 31 19.63 -8.81 20.77
N PRO A 32 19.43 -8.15 19.62
CA PRO A 32 18.90 -8.78 18.42
C PRO A 32 19.93 -9.72 17.78
N SER A 33 19.48 -10.93 17.46
CA SER A 33 20.20 -11.96 16.73
C SER A 33 20.56 -11.48 15.31
N ARG A 34 21.85 -11.24 15.08
CA ARG A 34 22.42 -11.04 13.74
C ARG A 34 22.45 -12.37 12.99
N TRP A 35 21.70 -12.46 11.91
CA TRP A 35 21.92 -13.45 10.86
C TRP A 35 23.22 -13.08 10.12
N THR A 36 24.26 -13.91 10.29
CA THR A 36 25.50 -13.80 9.53
C THR A 36 25.46 -14.81 8.39
N TRP A 37 25.53 -14.32 7.16
CA TRP A 37 25.74 -15.14 5.97
C TRP A 37 27.19 -15.65 5.97
N ILE A 38 27.36 -16.97 6.09
CA ILE A 38 28.65 -17.64 5.92
C ILE A 38 28.82 -17.90 4.43
N ASN A 39 29.62 -17.06 3.75
CA ASN A 39 30.19 -17.41 2.45
C ASN A 39 31.35 -18.38 2.69
N SER A 40 31.20 -19.62 2.22
CA SER A 40 32.29 -20.58 2.13
C SER A 40 32.84 -20.57 0.71
N ALA A 41 34.07 -20.08 0.57
CA ALA A 41 34.91 -20.32 -0.60
C ALA A 41 36.33 -20.57 -0.08
N SER A 42 36.79 -21.82 -0.21
CA SER A 42 38.19 -22.17 0.06
C SER A 42 39.07 -21.78 -1.14
N PRO A 43 40.34 -21.42 -0.89
CA PRO A 43 41.26 -20.84 -1.86
C PRO A 43 42.01 -21.93 -2.60
N GLU A 44 42.51 -21.70 -3.82
CA GLU A 44 43.85 -22.13 -4.29
C GLU A 44 44.26 -21.38 -5.58
N HIS A 45 45.56 -21.03 -5.61
CA HIS A 45 46.42 -20.61 -6.73
C HIS A 45 46.44 -19.13 -7.12
N GLY A 46 47.53 -18.49 -6.69
CA GLY A 46 47.97 -17.20 -7.19
C GLY A 46 48.89 -17.33 -8.40
N GLU A 47 48.95 -16.27 -9.18
CA GLU A 47 50.14 -15.84 -9.90
C GLU A 47 50.06 -14.32 -10.10
N SER A 48 51.15 -13.65 -9.77
CA SER A 48 51.35 -12.20 -9.83
C SER A 48 51.79 -11.83 -11.24
N PHE A 49 51.10 -10.87 -11.87
CA PHE A 49 51.67 -10.08 -12.95
C PHE A 49 51.35 -8.60 -12.73
N ALA A 50 52.38 -7.84 -12.39
CA ALA A 50 52.37 -6.39 -12.45
C ALA A 50 52.42 -5.96 -13.92
N THR A 51 51.51 -5.09 -14.34
CA THR A 51 51.68 -4.30 -15.56
C THR A 51 51.25 -2.87 -15.25
N ILE A 52 52.24 -1.98 -15.27
CA ILE A 52 52.09 -0.53 -15.20
C ILE A 52 51.53 -0.09 -16.56
N VAL A 53 50.33 0.48 -16.58
CA VAL A 53 49.86 1.28 -17.72
C VAL A 53 49.19 2.56 -17.19
N GLN A 54 49.85 3.66 -17.57
CA GLN A 54 49.50 5.09 -17.54
C GLN A 54 48.11 5.51 -17.08
N GLU A 55 48.13 6.43 -16.11
CA GLU A 55 47.08 7.39 -15.78
C GLU A 55 46.52 8.06 -17.05
N SER A 56 45.23 7.87 -17.29
CA SER A 56 44.46 8.71 -18.20
C SER A 56 43.18 9.15 -17.49
N SER A 57 43.17 10.44 -17.14
CA SER A 57 42.03 11.33 -16.98
C SER A 57 40.68 10.68 -16.64
N THR A 58 40.31 10.78 -15.37
CA THR A 58 38.93 10.74 -14.87
C THR A 58 38.01 11.62 -15.74
N PRO A 59 36.91 11.10 -16.30
CA PRO A 59 35.83 11.96 -16.73
C PRO A 59 35.13 12.44 -15.46
N ALA A 60 35.14 13.76 -15.26
CA ALA A 60 34.32 14.42 -14.27
C ALA A 60 32.88 13.93 -14.46
N PHE A 61 32.34 13.26 -13.44
CA PHE A 61 30.89 13.06 -13.33
C PHE A 61 30.28 14.45 -13.30
N ALA A 62 29.71 14.87 -14.43
CA ALA A 62 28.79 15.97 -14.47
C ALA A 62 27.62 15.57 -13.56
N VAL A 63 27.64 16.09 -12.33
CA VAL A 63 26.44 16.22 -11.52
C VAL A 63 25.48 16.99 -12.40
N SER A 64 24.56 16.27 -13.06
CA SER A 64 23.49 16.88 -13.82
C SER A 64 22.76 17.75 -12.82
N THR A 65 23.00 19.05 -12.92
CA THR A 65 22.19 20.05 -12.24
C THR A 65 20.77 19.72 -12.60
N PHE A 66 20.00 19.22 -11.63
CA PHE A 66 18.56 19.09 -11.76
C PHE A 66 18.07 20.50 -12.08
N CYS A 67 17.90 20.79 -13.38
CA CYS A 67 17.00 21.84 -13.79
C CYS A 67 15.63 21.36 -13.31
N LEU A 68 15.28 21.76 -12.08
CA LEU A 68 13.92 21.99 -11.68
C LEU A 68 13.31 22.85 -12.79
N VAL A 69 12.72 22.20 -13.78
CA VAL A 69 11.63 22.83 -14.51
C VAL A 69 10.65 23.14 -13.41
N LYS A 70 10.63 24.41 -12.99
CA LYS A 70 9.58 24.94 -12.15
C LYS A 70 8.30 24.69 -12.93
N GLN A 71 7.61 23.60 -12.63
CA GLN A 71 6.19 23.58 -12.87
C GLN A 71 5.68 24.78 -12.10
N THR A 72 5.22 25.78 -12.85
CA THR A 72 4.37 26.81 -12.28
C THR A 72 3.20 26.04 -11.66
N PRO A 73 2.90 26.22 -10.36
CA PRO A 73 1.76 25.56 -9.77
C PRO A 73 0.57 25.94 -10.64
N SER A 74 -0.12 24.96 -11.21
CA SER A 74 -1.49 25.18 -11.66
C SER A 74 -2.28 25.49 -10.39
N SER A 75 -2.36 26.76 -10.03
CA SER A 75 -3.03 27.25 -8.82
C SER A 75 -4.55 27.11 -8.90
N ASN A 76 -5.09 26.31 -9.84
CA ASN A 76 -6.51 26.23 -10.17
C ASN A 76 -7.04 24.79 -10.29
N THR A 77 -6.37 23.77 -9.75
CA THR A 77 -6.96 22.42 -9.70
C THR A 77 -8.18 22.43 -8.76
N THR A 78 -9.37 22.29 -9.35
CA THR A 78 -10.63 22.32 -8.61
C THR A 78 -10.76 21.11 -7.67
N ALA A 79 -11.61 21.20 -6.65
CA ALA A 79 -11.89 20.07 -5.75
C ALA A 79 -12.35 18.81 -6.52
N ALA A 80 -13.16 18.99 -7.56
CA ALA A 80 -13.58 17.91 -8.44
C ALA A 80 -12.40 17.29 -9.21
N ALA A 81 -11.53 18.11 -9.79
CA ALA A 81 -10.34 17.63 -10.50
C ALA A 81 -9.35 16.92 -9.56
N ARG A 82 -9.22 17.35 -8.30
CA ARG A 82 -8.39 16.64 -7.31
C ARG A 82 -8.95 15.27 -6.94
N ALA A 83 -10.27 15.17 -6.75
CA ALA A 83 -10.93 13.90 -6.48
C ALA A 83 -10.86 12.94 -7.66
N GLU A 84 -11.16 13.43 -8.87
CA GLU A 84 -11.03 12.66 -10.11
C GLU A 84 -9.58 12.20 -10.32
N GLY A 85 -8.62 13.12 -10.16
CA GLY A 85 -7.20 12.81 -10.27
C GLY A 85 -6.76 11.76 -9.25
N ALA A 86 -7.16 11.88 -7.99
CA ALA A 86 -6.82 10.91 -6.94
C ALA A 86 -7.34 9.50 -7.27
N ALA A 87 -8.60 9.41 -7.71
CA ALA A 87 -9.23 8.15 -8.08
C ALA A 87 -8.58 7.55 -9.34
N LEU A 88 -8.44 8.34 -10.42
CA LEU A 88 -7.79 7.89 -11.65
C LEU A 88 -6.33 7.51 -11.43
N GLY A 89 -5.60 8.28 -10.64
CA GLY A 89 -4.20 8.00 -10.29
C GLY A 89 -4.05 6.67 -9.59
N ALA A 90 -4.93 6.36 -8.61
CA ALA A 90 -4.95 5.05 -7.97
C ALA A 90 -5.20 3.91 -8.98
N MET A 91 -6.17 4.11 -9.88
CA MET A 91 -6.51 3.13 -10.91
C MET A 91 -5.38 2.91 -11.91
N ILE A 92 -4.75 3.98 -12.40
CA ILE A 92 -3.63 3.91 -13.35
C ILE A 92 -2.44 3.23 -12.70
N GLY A 93 -2.06 3.64 -11.49
CA GLY A 93 -0.90 3.11 -10.80
C GLY A 93 -1.01 1.61 -10.49
N ASP A 94 -2.20 1.15 -10.13
CA ASP A 94 -2.50 -0.27 -9.92
C ASP A 94 -2.51 -1.07 -11.24
N ALA A 95 -3.26 -0.60 -12.25
CA ALA A 95 -3.38 -1.31 -13.53
C ALA A 95 -2.06 -1.39 -14.30
N LEU A 96 -1.20 -0.36 -14.20
CA LEU A 96 0.14 -0.37 -14.81
C LEU A 96 1.07 -1.37 -14.11
N ALA A 97 0.97 -1.46 -12.78
CA ALA A 97 1.81 -2.30 -11.94
C ALA A 97 1.41 -3.79 -11.98
N MET A 98 0.12 -4.07 -12.21
CA MET A 98 -0.50 -5.39 -12.14
C MET A 98 0.26 -6.54 -12.85
N PRO A 99 0.80 -6.36 -14.07
CA PRO A 99 1.54 -7.43 -14.77
C PRO A 99 2.90 -7.76 -14.14
N ALA A 100 3.47 -6.83 -13.38
CA ALA A 100 4.77 -6.97 -12.69
C ALA A 100 4.61 -7.28 -11.19
N HIS A 101 3.39 -7.51 -10.72
CA HIS A 101 3.10 -7.74 -9.32
C HIS A 101 3.76 -9.02 -8.81
N TRP A 102 4.45 -8.92 -7.66
CA TRP A 102 5.21 -9.96 -6.97
C TRP A 102 6.48 -10.46 -7.66
N TYR A 103 6.99 -9.76 -8.68
CA TYR A 103 8.34 -10.00 -9.19
C TYR A 103 9.39 -9.42 -8.24
N TYR A 104 10.03 -10.26 -7.43
CA TYR A 104 11.20 -9.85 -6.65
C TYR A 104 12.50 -9.92 -7.48
N ASN A 105 12.55 -10.80 -8.49
CA ASN A 105 13.64 -10.83 -9.46
C ASN A 105 13.37 -9.86 -10.60
N ARG A 106 14.03 -8.70 -10.57
CA ARG A 106 13.89 -7.66 -11.60
C ARG A 106 14.46 -8.04 -12.95
N GLU A 107 15.47 -8.90 -12.98
CA GLU A 107 16.03 -9.40 -14.24
C GLU A 107 15.01 -10.31 -14.94
N ALA A 108 14.38 -11.22 -14.19
CA ALA A 108 13.30 -12.06 -14.72
C ALA A 108 12.11 -11.21 -15.22
N LEU A 109 11.72 -10.19 -14.47
CA LEU A 109 10.71 -9.21 -14.90
C LEU A 109 11.09 -8.56 -16.23
N GLN A 110 12.30 -8.01 -16.31
CA GLN A 110 12.79 -7.32 -17.51
C GLN A 110 12.87 -8.25 -18.73
N VAL A 111 13.33 -9.49 -18.55
CA VAL A 111 13.41 -10.49 -19.61
C VAL A 111 12.02 -10.88 -20.12
N GLN A 112 11.04 -11.00 -19.22
CA GLN A 112 9.71 -11.50 -19.56
C GLN A 112 8.77 -10.43 -20.12
N LEU A 113 8.82 -9.21 -19.58
CA LEU A 113 7.86 -8.14 -19.91
C LEU A 113 8.52 -6.91 -20.52
N GLY A 114 9.85 -6.82 -20.55
CA GLY A 114 10.54 -5.60 -20.95
C GLY A 114 10.27 -4.46 -19.98
N VAL A 115 10.36 -3.21 -20.48
CA VAL A 115 9.92 -2.03 -19.72
C VAL A 115 8.42 -1.84 -19.92
N ILE A 116 7.67 -1.81 -18.82
CA ILE A 116 6.23 -1.57 -18.84
C ILE A 116 5.98 -0.06 -18.71
N ASP A 117 5.58 0.56 -19.82
CA ASP A 117 5.23 1.98 -19.90
C ASP A 117 3.81 2.24 -20.44
N HIS A 118 3.05 1.16 -20.61
CA HIS A 118 1.65 1.10 -20.99
C HIS A 118 1.00 -0.13 -20.36
N PHE A 119 -0.33 -0.21 -20.36
CA PHE A 119 -1.00 -1.39 -19.82
C PHE A 119 -0.73 -2.62 -20.68
N VAL A 120 -0.31 -3.71 -20.03
CA VAL A 120 -0.06 -5.00 -20.68
C VAL A 120 -0.84 -6.09 -19.97
N ASP A 121 -1.15 -7.18 -20.67
CA ASP A 121 -1.79 -8.35 -20.05
C ASP A 121 -0.78 -9.00 -19.07
N PRO A 122 -1.24 -9.51 -17.91
CA PRO A 122 -0.39 -10.26 -17.02
C PRO A 122 0.05 -11.56 -17.70
N PRO A 123 1.32 -11.99 -17.53
CA PRO A 123 1.75 -13.25 -18.08
C PRO A 123 1.03 -14.41 -17.37
N ARG A 124 0.80 -15.52 -18.07
CA ARG A 124 0.21 -16.72 -17.44
C ARG A 124 1.16 -17.37 -16.43
N HIS A 125 2.46 -17.35 -16.73
CA HIS A 125 3.49 -17.92 -15.89
C HIS A 125 4.24 -16.81 -15.14
N HIS A 126 4.41 -16.96 -13.83
CA HIS A 126 5.18 -16.08 -12.97
C HIS A 126 6.31 -16.89 -12.28
N PRO A 127 7.58 -16.72 -12.69
CA PRO A 127 8.69 -17.59 -12.27
C PRO A 127 8.90 -17.62 -10.75
N ASP A 128 8.73 -16.48 -10.08
CA ASP A 128 8.97 -16.36 -8.64
C ASP A 128 7.69 -16.32 -7.80
N SER A 129 6.58 -16.83 -8.34
CA SER A 129 5.30 -16.79 -7.64
C SER A 129 5.38 -17.57 -6.33
N ILE A 130 4.99 -16.91 -5.25
CA ILE A 130 4.84 -17.53 -3.93
C ILE A 130 3.37 -17.79 -3.58
N LEU A 131 2.43 -17.57 -4.51
CA LEU A 131 1.00 -17.84 -4.30
C LEU A 131 0.74 -19.27 -3.81
N TRP A 132 1.55 -20.23 -4.24
CA TRP A 132 1.48 -21.62 -3.79
C TRP A 132 1.68 -21.82 -2.28
N ARG A 133 2.25 -20.84 -1.58
CA ARG A 133 2.40 -20.86 -0.11
C ARG A 133 1.18 -20.28 0.61
N SER A 134 0.36 -19.48 -0.07
CA SER A 134 -0.83 -18.88 0.50
C SER A 134 -1.95 -19.91 0.61
N GLN A 135 -2.75 -19.80 1.67
CA GLN A 135 -3.84 -20.74 1.94
C GLN A 135 -5.13 -20.02 2.30
N TYR A 136 -6.23 -20.53 1.76
CA TYR A 136 -7.59 -20.18 2.15
C TYR A 136 -8.48 -21.38 1.88
N THR A 137 -9.01 -22.00 2.92
CA THR A 137 -9.72 -23.29 2.83
C THR A 137 -11.25 -23.24 2.94
N PRO A 138 -11.93 -22.17 3.41
CA PRO A 138 -13.39 -22.12 3.40
C PRO A 138 -13.97 -22.36 2.01
N THR A 139 -15.00 -23.19 1.93
CA THR A 139 -15.69 -23.57 0.67
C THR A 139 -17.22 -23.46 0.79
N GLU A 140 -17.71 -23.17 1.98
CA GLU A 140 -19.11 -22.84 2.20
C GLU A 140 -19.45 -21.59 1.39
N PRO A 141 -20.57 -21.55 0.63
CA PRO A 141 -20.88 -20.44 -0.27
C PRO A 141 -20.84 -19.05 0.38
N GLU A 142 -21.13 -18.96 1.68
CA GLU A 142 -21.10 -17.70 2.44
C GLU A 142 -19.68 -17.15 2.69
N PHE A 143 -18.68 -18.02 2.66
CA PHE A 143 -17.27 -17.71 2.95
C PHE A 143 -16.34 -18.04 1.77
N ASP A 144 -16.84 -18.60 0.67
CA ASP A 144 -16.02 -18.89 -0.50
C ASP A 144 -15.80 -17.62 -1.36
N ILE A 145 -14.78 -16.85 -1.00
CA ILE A 145 -14.36 -15.65 -1.74
C ILE A 145 -13.33 -15.95 -2.84
N LEU A 146 -13.03 -17.22 -3.12
CA LEU A 146 -12.15 -17.61 -4.23
C LEU A 146 -12.94 -18.19 -5.40
N GLY A 147 -14.05 -18.89 -5.15
CA GLY A 147 -14.84 -19.56 -6.17
C GLY A 147 -13.97 -20.39 -7.11
N ASP A 148 -14.15 -20.22 -8.41
CA ASP A 148 -13.40 -20.95 -9.46
C ASP A 148 -11.89 -20.64 -9.45
N GLN A 149 -11.46 -19.49 -8.90
CA GLN A 149 -10.05 -19.13 -8.82
C GLN A 149 -9.25 -20.03 -7.87
N ARG A 150 -9.93 -20.71 -6.95
CA ARG A 150 -9.34 -21.63 -5.96
C ARG A 150 -8.44 -22.69 -6.60
N THR A 151 -8.79 -23.18 -7.79
CA THR A 151 -8.03 -24.25 -8.45
C THR A 151 -6.56 -23.86 -8.70
N TYR A 152 -6.27 -22.57 -8.84
CA TYR A 152 -4.92 -22.06 -9.11
C TYR A 152 -4.08 -21.82 -7.83
N TRP A 153 -4.69 -21.86 -6.66
CA TRP A 153 -3.99 -21.74 -5.39
C TRP A 153 -3.22 -23.02 -5.08
N GLY A 154 -2.07 -22.90 -4.40
CA GLY A 154 -1.19 -24.04 -4.13
C GLY A 154 -0.32 -24.48 -5.33
N GLN A 155 -0.47 -23.86 -6.50
CA GLN A 155 0.30 -24.18 -7.70
C GLN A 155 1.47 -23.20 -7.92
N ARG A 156 2.64 -23.74 -8.28
CA ARG A 156 3.82 -22.93 -8.65
C ARG A 156 3.61 -22.29 -10.02
N GLY A 157 4.25 -21.15 -10.24
CA GLY A 157 4.26 -20.49 -11.55
C GLY A 157 2.97 -19.76 -11.89
N VAL A 158 1.93 -19.77 -11.03
CA VAL A 158 0.69 -19.04 -11.28
C VAL A 158 0.90 -17.55 -11.05
N HIS A 159 0.50 -16.73 -12.02
CA HIS A 159 0.46 -15.28 -11.85
C HIS A 159 -0.77 -14.86 -11.01
N TYR A 160 -0.56 -13.93 -10.08
CA TYR A 160 -1.54 -13.44 -9.11
C TYR A 160 -2.81 -12.87 -9.76
N HIS A 161 -2.69 -12.39 -10.99
CA HIS A 161 -3.74 -11.70 -11.72
C HIS A 161 -4.04 -12.32 -13.10
N GLN A 162 -3.74 -13.61 -13.31
CA GLN A 162 -3.71 -14.25 -14.63
C GLN A 162 -4.99 -14.12 -15.50
N PHE A 163 -6.14 -13.72 -14.93
CA PHE A 163 -7.40 -13.52 -15.65
C PHE A 163 -7.82 -12.06 -15.78
N LEU A 164 -7.04 -11.13 -15.23
CA LEU A 164 -7.18 -9.71 -15.53
C LEU A 164 -6.53 -9.41 -16.90
N ARG A 165 -6.90 -8.28 -17.48
CA ARG A 165 -6.38 -7.77 -18.75
C ARG A 165 -5.69 -6.42 -18.57
N ALA A 166 -4.94 -6.03 -19.58
CA ALA A 166 -4.39 -4.69 -19.72
C ALA A 166 -5.46 -3.63 -19.42
N GLY A 167 -5.22 -2.80 -18.40
CA GLY A 167 -6.09 -1.71 -17.98
C GLY A 167 -7.14 -2.10 -16.93
N GLU A 168 -7.31 -3.39 -16.60
CA GLU A 168 -8.14 -3.80 -15.47
C GLU A 168 -7.39 -3.61 -14.14
N ASN A 169 -8.12 -3.22 -13.11
CA ASN A 169 -7.60 -3.05 -11.76
C ASN A 169 -7.59 -4.35 -10.97
N THR A 170 -6.66 -4.48 -10.03
CA THR A 170 -6.65 -5.56 -9.04
C THR A 170 -7.84 -5.43 -8.07
N LEU A 171 -8.14 -6.51 -7.35
CA LEU A 171 -9.28 -6.59 -6.44
C LEU A 171 -9.35 -5.41 -5.44
N ASN A 172 -8.21 -4.99 -4.89
CA ASN A 172 -8.17 -3.90 -3.92
C ASN A 172 -8.66 -2.58 -4.52
N VAL A 173 -8.27 -2.25 -5.74
CA VAL A 173 -8.73 -1.02 -6.40
C VAL A 173 -10.16 -1.16 -6.93
N GLN A 174 -10.61 -2.37 -7.31
CA GLN A 174 -12.03 -2.61 -7.59
C GLN A 174 -12.91 -2.33 -6.36
N LEU A 175 -12.45 -2.72 -5.16
CA LEU A 175 -13.13 -2.39 -3.90
C LEU A 175 -13.14 -0.88 -3.64
N VAL A 176 -12.04 -0.17 -3.93
CA VAL A 176 -12.00 1.29 -3.86
C VAL A 176 -13.03 1.92 -4.81
N GLN A 177 -13.08 1.51 -6.07
CA GLN A 177 -14.07 2.02 -7.04
C GLN A 177 -15.51 1.92 -6.50
N ARG A 178 -15.83 0.80 -5.83
CA ARG A 178 -17.16 0.58 -5.24
C ARG A 178 -17.47 1.53 -4.09
N VAL A 179 -16.56 1.73 -3.14
CA VAL A 179 -16.81 2.69 -2.05
C VAL A 179 -16.91 4.12 -2.58
N LEU A 180 -16.09 4.49 -3.57
CA LEU A 180 -16.17 5.81 -4.20
C LEU A 180 -17.53 6.02 -4.89
N HIS A 181 -18.04 4.99 -5.57
CA HIS A 181 -19.37 5.03 -6.18
C HIS A 181 -20.49 5.20 -5.16
N LEU A 182 -20.46 4.44 -4.06
CA LEU A 182 -21.42 4.56 -2.97
C LEU A 182 -21.41 5.96 -2.36
N VAL A 183 -20.22 6.52 -2.10
CA VAL A 183 -20.07 7.86 -1.53
C VAL A 183 -20.56 8.94 -2.50
N ALA A 184 -20.23 8.82 -3.78
CA ALA A 184 -20.69 9.76 -4.80
C ALA A 184 -22.22 9.76 -4.96
N GLN A 185 -22.87 8.60 -4.82
CA GLN A 185 -24.33 8.48 -4.87
C GLN A 185 -25.02 8.94 -3.59
N GLY A 186 -24.46 8.58 -2.44
CA GLY A 186 -25.03 8.90 -1.12
C GLY A 186 -24.71 10.31 -0.63
N GLY A 187 -23.72 10.99 -1.24
CA GLY A 187 -23.25 12.30 -0.80
C GLY A 187 -22.43 12.26 0.49
N GLY A 188 -21.96 11.08 0.92
CA GLY A 188 -21.20 10.89 2.16
C GLY A 188 -20.85 9.42 2.40
N TYR A 189 -20.01 9.15 3.40
CA TYR A 189 -19.60 7.80 3.75
C TYR A 189 -20.54 7.16 4.79
N ASP A 190 -21.11 6.01 4.43
CA ASP A 190 -21.87 5.15 5.34
C ASP A 190 -21.11 3.82 5.51
N ARG A 191 -20.71 3.55 6.76
CA ARG A 191 -19.93 2.36 7.13
C ARG A 191 -20.72 1.07 6.91
N GLU A 192 -22.00 1.05 7.30
CA GLU A 192 -22.81 -0.16 7.23
C GLU A 192 -23.18 -0.47 5.78
N ALA A 193 -23.54 0.57 5.00
CA ALA A 193 -23.76 0.41 3.56
C ALA A 193 -22.51 -0.11 2.84
N TRP A 194 -21.31 0.33 3.24
CA TRP A 194 -20.06 -0.21 2.72
C TRP A 194 -19.85 -1.68 3.10
N ILE A 195 -20.08 -2.06 4.36
CA ILE A 195 -19.96 -3.45 4.82
C ILE A 195 -20.90 -4.37 4.02
N ASP A 196 -22.14 -3.92 3.78
CA ASP A 196 -23.12 -4.67 3.00
C ASP A 196 -22.67 -4.84 1.54
N GLU A 197 -22.19 -3.78 0.89
CA GLU A 197 -21.65 -3.85 -0.48
C GLU A 197 -20.40 -4.73 -0.56
N TYR A 198 -19.49 -4.62 0.41
CA TYR A 198 -18.28 -5.43 0.49
C TYR A 198 -18.63 -6.92 0.60
N LEU A 199 -19.55 -7.29 1.50
CA LEU A 199 -20.02 -8.67 1.65
C LEU A 199 -20.70 -9.16 0.37
N ARG A 200 -21.59 -8.35 -0.22
CA ARG A 200 -22.30 -8.70 -1.46
C ARG A 200 -21.33 -8.95 -2.61
N PHE A 201 -20.33 -8.09 -2.76
CA PHE A 201 -19.35 -8.19 -3.84
C PHE A 201 -18.42 -9.39 -3.66
N MET A 202 -17.81 -9.53 -2.48
CA MET A 202 -16.82 -10.58 -2.21
C MET A 202 -17.42 -11.99 -2.19
N ARG A 203 -18.72 -12.13 -1.88
CA ARG A 203 -19.45 -13.41 -1.93
C ARG A 203 -19.96 -13.76 -3.33
N ASN A 204 -19.92 -12.82 -4.27
CA ASN A 204 -20.36 -13.10 -5.63
C ASN A 204 -19.21 -13.77 -6.40
N PRO A 205 -19.31 -15.06 -6.79
CA PRO A 205 -18.25 -15.74 -7.54
C PRO A 205 -18.01 -15.13 -8.93
N ALA A 206 -18.96 -14.37 -9.46
CA ALA A 206 -18.81 -13.59 -10.69
C ALA A 206 -18.42 -12.12 -10.45
N GLY A 207 -18.18 -11.73 -9.20
CA GLY A 207 -17.90 -10.34 -8.82
C GLY A 207 -16.54 -9.85 -9.31
N HIS A 208 -15.51 -10.70 -9.30
CA HIS A 208 -14.21 -10.38 -9.86
C HIS A 208 -13.56 -11.61 -10.47
N ARG A 209 -12.55 -11.37 -11.31
CA ARG A 209 -11.72 -12.44 -11.92
C ARG A 209 -10.30 -12.44 -11.40
N ASP A 210 -10.00 -11.62 -10.40
CA ASP A 210 -8.67 -11.59 -9.80
C ASP A 210 -8.39 -12.90 -9.04
N THR A 211 -7.27 -13.56 -9.34
CA THR A 211 -6.90 -14.83 -8.71
C THR A 211 -6.42 -14.60 -7.28
N TYR A 212 -5.77 -13.47 -7.01
CA TYR A 212 -5.20 -13.16 -5.72
C TYR A 212 -6.19 -12.39 -4.84
N VAL A 213 -6.34 -12.87 -3.60
CA VAL A 213 -7.13 -12.23 -2.55
C VAL A 213 -6.24 -12.02 -1.34
N GLU A 214 -6.06 -10.76 -0.95
CA GLU A 214 -5.17 -10.35 0.12
C GLU A 214 -5.53 -10.99 1.47
N GLU A 215 -4.53 -11.08 2.36
CA GLU A 215 -4.68 -11.64 3.70
C GLU A 215 -5.76 -10.96 4.54
N CYS A 216 -5.92 -9.64 4.44
CA CYS A 216 -6.93 -8.91 5.20
C CYS A 216 -8.36 -9.38 4.88
N HIS A 217 -8.67 -9.59 3.60
CA HIS A 217 -9.97 -10.07 3.13
C HIS A 217 -10.20 -11.52 3.52
N ARG A 218 -9.18 -12.38 3.35
CA ARG A 218 -9.23 -13.78 3.81
C ARG A 218 -9.47 -13.86 5.32
N GLY A 219 -8.74 -13.06 6.09
CA GLY A 219 -8.85 -12.96 7.53
C GLY A 219 -10.22 -12.45 7.99
N PHE A 220 -10.77 -11.45 7.30
CA PHE A 220 -12.12 -10.96 7.52
C PHE A 220 -13.15 -12.09 7.43
N PHE A 221 -13.16 -12.86 6.33
CA PHE A 221 -14.13 -13.92 6.13
C PHE A 221 -13.90 -15.12 7.07
N LEU A 222 -12.65 -15.38 7.50
CA LEU A 222 -12.37 -16.37 8.55
C LEU A 222 -12.93 -15.95 9.92
N ASN A 223 -12.86 -14.66 10.24
CA ASN A 223 -13.46 -14.10 11.46
C ASN A 223 -14.99 -14.15 11.40
N LEU A 224 -15.57 -13.83 10.24
CA LEU A 224 -17.01 -13.94 9.99
C LEU A 224 -17.49 -15.38 10.17
N ARG A 225 -16.77 -16.36 9.59
CA ARG A 225 -17.04 -17.80 9.76
C ARG A 225 -16.95 -18.27 11.21
N ARG A 226 -16.18 -17.59 12.07
CA ARG A 226 -16.11 -17.84 13.52
C ARG A 226 -17.26 -17.20 14.31
N GLY A 227 -18.24 -16.60 13.63
CA GLY A 227 -19.41 -15.97 14.25
C GLY A 227 -19.16 -14.55 14.76
N ARG A 228 -18.05 -13.91 14.37
CA ARG A 228 -17.88 -12.47 14.65
C ARG A 228 -18.80 -11.68 13.73
N PRO A 229 -19.43 -10.60 14.23
CA PRO A 229 -20.23 -9.76 13.36
C PRO A 229 -19.31 -8.97 12.41
N PRO A 230 -19.79 -8.61 11.19
CA PRO A 230 -18.96 -8.02 10.13
C PRO A 230 -18.11 -6.82 10.57
N GLU A 231 -18.65 -5.95 11.41
CA GLU A 231 -18.00 -4.74 11.94
C GLU A 231 -16.81 -5.04 12.88
N ARG A 232 -16.63 -6.31 13.28
CA ARG A 232 -15.53 -6.79 14.14
C ARG A 232 -14.67 -7.86 13.46
N CYS A 233 -14.70 -7.93 12.14
CA CYS A 233 -13.97 -8.94 11.38
C CYS A 233 -12.58 -8.50 10.89
N ALA A 234 -12.24 -7.22 11.00
CA ALA A 234 -10.89 -6.72 10.68
C ALA A 234 -9.78 -7.56 11.32
N VAL A 235 -8.67 -7.71 10.61
CA VAL A 235 -7.46 -8.37 11.13
C VAL A 235 -6.39 -7.36 11.46
N ILE A 236 -5.51 -7.71 12.40
CA ILE A 236 -4.31 -6.92 12.66
C ILE A 236 -3.43 -7.00 11.42
N GLU A 237 -3.17 -5.84 10.82
CA GLU A 237 -2.56 -5.75 9.51
C GLU A 237 -1.38 -4.77 9.53
N LYS A 238 -0.47 -4.95 8.57
CA LYS A 238 0.78 -4.21 8.38
C LYS A 238 1.13 -4.01 6.91
N HIS A 239 0.25 -4.41 5.97
CA HIS A 239 0.47 -4.28 4.54
C HIS A 239 -0.12 -2.97 3.96
N ILE A 240 0.47 -2.49 2.86
CA ILE A 240 0.06 -1.26 2.16
C ILE A 240 -1.34 -1.32 1.55
N GLY A 241 -1.95 -2.51 1.42
CA GLY A 241 -3.32 -2.68 0.92
C GLY A 241 -4.34 -1.76 1.61
N GLY A 242 -4.18 -1.53 2.92
CA GLY A 242 -5.03 -0.63 3.70
C GLY A 242 -4.87 0.86 3.37
N MET A 243 -3.80 1.25 2.68
CA MET A 243 -3.53 2.64 2.29
C MET A 243 -4.15 3.01 0.94
N VAL A 244 -4.45 2.01 0.09
CA VAL A 244 -5.02 2.19 -1.24
C VAL A 244 -6.29 3.07 -1.25
N PRO A 245 -7.27 2.91 -0.34
CA PRO A 245 -8.47 3.75 -0.35
C PRO A 245 -8.27 5.13 0.26
N VAL A 246 -7.18 5.38 1.00
CA VAL A 246 -7.05 6.58 1.87
C VAL A 246 -7.18 7.87 1.08
N ILE A 247 -6.36 8.04 0.06
CA ILE A 247 -6.31 9.28 -0.74
C ILE A 247 -7.57 9.45 -1.60
N PRO A 248 -8.00 8.44 -2.39
CA PRO A 248 -9.16 8.61 -3.25
C PRO A 248 -10.46 8.87 -2.48
N LEU A 249 -10.66 8.17 -1.36
CA LEU A 249 -11.86 8.35 -0.53
C LEU A 249 -11.86 9.71 0.17
N TYR A 250 -10.72 10.11 0.75
CA TYR A 250 -10.57 11.44 1.33
C TYR A 250 -10.88 12.53 0.30
N ALA A 251 -10.25 12.47 -0.88
CA ALA A 251 -10.42 13.47 -1.93
C ALA A 251 -11.88 13.54 -2.43
N THR A 252 -12.54 12.39 -2.60
CA THR A 252 -13.95 12.31 -2.98
C THR A 252 -14.84 12.99 -1.94
N LEU A 253 -14.68 12.68 -0.65
CA LEU A 253 -15.45 13.31 0.42
C LEU A 253 -15.20 14.83 0.48
N ARG A 254 -13.95 15.28 0.38
CA ARG A 254 -13.63 16.71 0.34
C ARG A 254 -14.27 17.41 -0.88
N SER A 255 -14.37 16.73 -2.03
CA SER A 255 -15.05 17.28 -3.22
C SER A 255 -16.57 17.42 -3.07
N LEU A 256 -17.18 16.61 -2.20
CA LEU A 256 -18.60 16.71 -1.83
C LEU A 256 -18.87 17.77 -0.76
N GLY A 257 -17.84 18.48 -0.30
CA GLY A 257 -17.96 19.56 0.68
C GLY A 257 -17.71 19.17 2.13
N HIS A 258 -17.34 17.92 2.40
CA HIS A 258 -16.96 17.49 3.75
C HIS A 258 -15.66 18.19 4.22
N GLY A 259 -15.63 18.56 5.50
CA GLY A 259 -14.44 19.14 6.11
C GLY A 259 -13.32 18.12 6.30
N HIS A 260 -12.08 18.60 6.54
CA HIS A 260 -10.92 17.72 6.76
C HIS A 260 -11.18 16.68 7.86
N ALA A 261 -11.68 17.09 9.03
CA ALA A 261 -11.91 16.19 10.15
C ALA A 261 -12.94 15.09 9.85
N GLU A 262 -14.04 15.45 9.16
CA GLU A 262 -15.09 14.52 8.78
C GLU A 262 -14.60 13.52 7.73
N ALA A 263 -13.92 13.99 6.69
CA ALA A 263 -13.33 13.14 5.66
C ALA A 263 -12.28 12.18 6.25
N SER A 264 -11.41 12.68 7.12
CA SER A 264 -10.40 11.86 7.82
C SER A 264 -11.03 10.77 8.68
N ALA A 265 -12.07 11.10 9.46
CA ALA A 265 -12.77 10.13 10.30
C ALA A 265 -13.50 9.05 9.46
N ALA A 266 -14.10 9.43 8.34
CA ALA A 266 -14.72 8.49 7.41
C ALA A 266 -13.71 7.52 6.81
N VAL A 267 -12.53 8.01 6.39
CA VAL A 267 -11.45 7.18 5.85
C VAL A 267 -10.91 6.21 6.90
N GLN A 268 -10.65 6.69 8.13
CA GLN A 268 -10.23 5.83 9.23
C GLN A 268 -11.27 4.74 9.53
N SER A 269 -12.55 5.10 9.54
CA SER A 269 -13.65 4.15 9.67
C SER A 269 -13.60 3.11 8.53
N HIS A 270 -13.50 3.54 7.28
CA HIS A 270 -13.43 2.64 6.12
C HIS A 270 -12.29 1.62 6.21
N VAL A 271 -11.06 2.08 6.45
CA VAL A 271 -9.88 1.21 6.55
C VAL A 271 -10.05 0.19 7.68
N ALA A 272 -10.60 0.62 8.83
CA ALA A 272 -10.84 -0.22 10.00
C ALA A 272 -11.90 -1.33 9.80
N VAL A 273 -12.56 -1.41 8.65
CA VAL A 273 -13.49 -2.53 8.34
C VAL A 273 -12.71 -3.82 8.09
N THR A 274 -11.57 -3.74 7.40
CA THR A 274 -10.75 -4.91 7.02
C THR A 274 -9.35 -4.88 7.63
N HIS A 275 -8.79 -3.70 7.86
CA HIS A 275 -7.43 -3.50 8.34
C HIS A 275 -7.43 -2.86 9.73
N GLY A 276 -7.05 -3.62 10.76
CA GLY A 276 -6.94 -3.15 12.14
C GLY A 276 -5.50 -3.07 12.63
N GLY A 277 -5.32 -2.45 13.80
CA GLY A 277 -4.05 -2.41 14.51
C GLY A 277 -3.33 -1.06 14.40
N ALA A 278 -2.51 -0.76 15.41
CA ALA A 278 -1.87 0.54 15.59
C ALA A 278 -0.99 0.95 14.39
N GLN A 279 -0.34 -0.01 13.73
CA GLN A 279 0.52 0.28 12.58
C GLN A 279 -0.28 0.86 11.40
N VAL A 280 -1.44 0.28 11.11
CA VAL A 280 -2.37 0.79 10.08
C VAL A 280 -2.94 2.13 10.50
N GLU A 281 -3.36 2.28 11.76
CA GLU A 281 -3.92 3.53 12.29
C GLU A 281 -2.92 4.70 12.11
N THR A 282 -1.65 4.49 12.48
CA THR A 282 -0.58 5.48 12.27
C THR A 282 -0.33 5.75 10.78
N ALA A 283 -0.31 4.72 9.94
CA ALA A 283 -0.08 4.89 8.50
C ALA A 283 -1.20 5.70 7.83
N VAL A 284 -2.47 5.43 8.18
CA VAL A 284 -3.63 6.21 7.73
C VAL A 284 -3.49 7.66 8.18
N ALA A 285 -3.16 7.90 9.45
CA ALA A 285 -3.00 9.26 9.98
C ALA A 285 -1.89 10.04 9.24
N ASN A 286 -0.73 9.42 9.04
CA ASN A 286 0.38 10.04 8.31
C ASN A 286 -0.02 10.37 6.87
N LEU A 287 -0.70 9.44 6.17
CA LEU A 287 -1.10 9.65 4.78
C LEU A 287 -2.21 10.70 4.64
N LEU A 288 -3.14 10.77 5.60
CA LEU A 288 -4.15 11.84 5.66
C LEU A 288 -3.55 13.22 5.92
N MET A 289 -2.46 13.30 6.70
CA MET A 289 -1.72 14.54 6.91
C MET A 289 -1.16 15.06 5.58
N ILE A 290 -0.36 14.23 4.89
CA ILE A 290 0.18 14.55 3.56
C ILE A 290 -0.95 14.92 2.60
N THR A 291 -2.01 14.11 2.53
CA THR A 291 -3.12 14.33 1.59
C THR A 291 -3.86 15.64 1.87
N GLY A 292 -4.01 16.02 3.15
CA GLY A 292 -4.61 17.30 3.53
C GLY A 292 -3.81 18.49 3.00
N GLU A 293 -2.49 18.46 3.17
CA GLU A 293 -1.60 19.50 2.67
C GLU A 293 -1.59 19.59 1.14
N LEU A 294 -1.54 18.44 0.46
CA LEU A 294 -1.65 18.41 -1.01
C LEU A 294 -2.99 18.95 -1.49
N TRP A 295 -4.09 18.60 -0.81
CA TRP A 295 -5.42 19.10 -1.11
C TRP A 295 -5.50 20.63 -1.00
N ASP A 296 -4.83 21.20 0.02
CA ASP A 296 -4.77 22.64 0.26
C ASP A 296 -3.77 23.36 -0.69
N GLY A 297 -3.12 22.60 -1.58
CA GLY A 297 -2.32 23.13 -2.70
C GLY A 297 -0.82 23.17 -2.45
N ILE A 298 -0.32 22.58 -1.36
CA ILE A 298 1.11 22.46 -1.12
C ILE A 298 1.71 21.50 -2.17
N PRO A 299 2.77 21.88 -2.90
CA PRO A 299 3.42 21.00 -3.86
C PRO A 299 3.97 19.72 -3.21
N ILE A 300 3.89 18.58 -3.91
CA ILE A 300 4.32 17.26 -3.40
C ILE A 300 5.75 17.30 -2.82
N SER A 301 6.68 17.91 -3.55
CA SER A 301 8.08 18.00 -3.10
C SER A 301 8.24 18.81 -1.82
N GLU A 302 7.47 19.89 -1.67
CA GLU A 302 7.53 20.76 -0.50
C GLU A 302 6.94 20.05 0.72
N CYS A 303 5.72 19.52 0.59
CA CYS A 303 5.02 18.77 1.63
C CYS A 303 5.87 17.59 2.15
N LEU A 304 6.34 16.72 1.24
CA LEU A 304 7.11 15.55 1.65
C LEU A 304 8.48 15.93 2.23
N LEU A 305 9.21 16.90 1.66
CA LEU A 305 10.52 17.30 2.20
C LEU A 305 10.40 17.91 3.59
N GLU A 306 9.37 18.70 3.85
CA GLU A 306 9.16 19.31 5.17
C GLU A 306 8.98 18.25 6.25
N HIS A 307 8.08 17.28 6.03
CA HIS A 307 7.88 16.17 6.96
C HIS A 307 9.09 15.25 7.08
N VAL A 308 9.76 14.94 5.97
CA VAL A 308 11.00 14.15 5.99
C VAL A 308 12.08 14.87 6.80
N ARG A 309 12.23 16.18 6.70
CA ARG A 309 13.25 16.93 7.48
C ARG A 309 12.89 17.02 8.95
N ARG A 310 11.61 17.18 9.27
CA ARG A 310 11.09 17.21 10.64
C ARG A 310 11.09 15.85 11.32
N GLN A 311 11.07 14.76 10.54
CA GLN A 311 11.00 13.39 11.04
C GLN A 311 9.78 13.18 11.96
N ASP A 312 8.66 13.80 11.62
CA ASP A 312 7.46 13.86 12.47
C ASP A 312 6.34 12.89 12.05
N LEU A 313 6.50 12.22 10.90
CA LEU A 313 5.62 11.16 10.44
C LEU A 313 6.40 9.84 10.36
N GLU A 314 6.02 8.84 11.17
CA GLU A 314 6.74 7.56 11.32
C GLU A 314 7.11 6.91 9.98
N PHE A 315 6.14 6.76 9.09
CA PHE A 315 6.29 6.09 7.79
C PHE A 315 6.93 6.96 6.68
N PHE A 316 7.21 8.23 6.99
CA PHE A 316 7.90 9.16 6.10
C PHE A 316 9.19 9.70 6.74
N SER A 317 9.69 8.99 7.74
CA SER A 317 10.94 9.29 8.43
C SER A 317 12.13 8.52 7.82
N GLY A 318 13.34 8.83 8.30
CA GLY A 318 14.57 8.22 7.84
C GLY A 318 15.22 8.97 6.67
N PRO A 319 16.12 8.32 5.92
CA PRO A 319 17.01 8.99 4.98
C PRO A 319 16.38 9.27 3.61
N ILE A 320 15.06 9.42 3.52
CA ILE A 320 14.32 9.51 2.24
C ILE A 320 14.83 10.66 1.37
N GLU A 321 15.05 11.86 1.94
CA GLU A 321 15.57 13.01 1.20
C GLU A 321 16.94 12.69 0.56
N ARG A 322 17.87 12.14 1.35
CA ARG A 322 19.18 11.73 0.84
C ARG A 322 19.07 10.65 -0.24
N LEU A 323 18.21 9.66 -0.03
CA LEU A 323 18.02 8.56 -0.98
C LEU A 323 17.36 9.01 -2.28
N SER A 324 16.52 10.06 -2.25
CA SER A 324 15.87 10.62 -3.45
C SER A 324 16.86 11.04 -4.55
N GLY A 325 18.10 11.37 -4.17
CA GLY A 325 19.20 11.66 -5.11
C GLY A 325 19.74 10.44 -5.85
N LEU A 326 19.48 9.21 -5.38
CA LEU A 326 19.98 7.96 -5.95
C LEU A 326 18.97 7.30 -6.91
N PRO A 327 19.43 6.55 -7.93
CA PRO A 327 18.54 5.86 -8.85
C PRO A 327 17.75 4.74 -8.17
N PRO A 328 16.54 4.38 -8.68
CA PRO A 328 15.68 3.37 -8.04
C PRO A 328 16.33 2.00 -7.88
N THR A 329 17.25 1.64 -8.76
CA THR A 329 18.02 0.39 -8.69
C THR A 329 18.92 0.30 -7.47
N ASP A 330 19.36 1.43 -6.93
CA ASP A 330 20.20 1.50 -5.74
C ASP A 330 19.39 1.65 -4.45
N VAL A 331 18.12 2.04 -4.54
CA VAL A 331 17.25 2.31 -3.38
C VAL A 331 16.25 1.18 -3.15
N LEU A 332 15.42 0.87 -4.15
CA LEU A 332 14.38 -0.14 -4.01
C LEU A 332 15.03 -1.52 -4.03
N GLY A 333 14.67 -2.39 -3.09
CA GLY A 333 15.25 -3.71 -2.87
C GLY A 333 16.59 -3.71 -2.12
N ARG A 334 17.17 -2.54 -1.82
CA ARG A 334 18.44 -2.41 -1.08
C ARG A 334 18.30 -1.61 0.21
N HIS A 335 17.63 -0.47 0.14
CA HIS A 335 17.34 0.39 1.27
C HIS A 335 15.89 0.24 1.74
N PHE A 336 14.96 0.12 0.80
CA PHE A 336 13.57 -0.21 1.09
C PHE A 336 13.22 -1.48 0.37
N SER A 337 12.78 -2.50 1.10
CA SER A 337 12.25 -3.73 0.51
C SER A 337 11.10 -3.40 -0.45
N THR A 338 10.97 -4.15 -1.53
CA THR A 338 9.80 -4.05 -2.41
C THR A 338 8.61 -4.87 -1.90
N ALA A 339 8.69 -5.40 -0.68
CA ALA A 339 7.60 -6.11 -0.03
C ALA A 339 6.44 -5.17 0.37
N CYS A 340 5.36 -5.80 0.79
CA CYS A 340 4.08 -5.19 1.12
C CYS A 340 4.04 -4.44 2.47
N TYR A 341 5.04 -4.60 3.35
CA TYR A 341 4.99 -4.04 4.71
C TYR A 341 5.04 -2.51 4.72
N LEU A 342 4.26 -1.87 5.58
CA LEU A 342 4.13 -0.41 5.66
C LEU A 342 5.45 0.31 5.94
N ASP A 343 6.31 -0.28 6.78
CA ASP A 343 7.64 0.23 7.14
C ASP A 343 8.65 0.23 5.98
N GLU A 344 8.33 -0.48 4.90
CA GLU A 344 9.16 -0.57 3.68
C GLU A 344 8.49 0.16 2.51
N SER A 345 7.21 -0.10 2.30
CA SER A 345 6.43 0.35 1.14
C SER A 345 6.07 1.83 1.20
N MET A 346 5.73 2.38 2.37
CA MET A 346 5.42 3.80 2.52
C MET A 346 6.65 4.70 2.29
N PRO A 347 7.82 4.45 2.91
CA PRO A 347 9.00 5.25 2.61
C PRO A 347 9.49 5.05 1.17
N ALA A 348 9.33 3.86 0.57
CA ALA A 348 9.57 3.65 -0.85
C ALA A 348 8.64 4.49 -1.75
N THR A 349 7.37 4.63 -1.36
CA THR A 349 6.39 5.49 -2.06
C THR A 349 6.82 6.96 -1.99
N ALA A 350 7.17 7.45 -0.81
CA ALA A 350 7.66 8.83 -0.64
C ALA A 350 8.99 9.08 -1.37
N TYR A 351 9.91 8.11 -1.38
CA TYR A 351 11.13 8.19 -2.18
C TYR A 351 10.82 8.40 -3.67
N LEU A 352 9.91 7.59 -4.25
CA LEU A 352 9.52 7.72 -5.65
C LEU A 352 8.84 9.06 -5.91
N ALA A 353 7.90 9.46 -5.04
CA ALA A 353 7.19 10.73 -5.15
C ALA A 353 8.14 11.94 -5.09
N LEU A 354 9.14 11.92 -4.20
CA LEU A 354 10.15 12.99 -4.09
C LEU A 354 11.08 13.02 -5.29
N ARG A 355 11.61 11.86 -5.69
CA ARG A 355 12.57 11.77 -6.80
C ARG A 355 11.95 12.21 -8.13
N TYR A 356 10.70 11.84 -8.36
CA TYR A 356 9.98 12.11 -9.59
C TYR A 356 8.84 13.11 -9.37
N ALA A 357 9.02 14.08 -8.47
CA ALA A 357 7.95 15.02 -8.09
C ALA A 357 7.35 15.79 -9.28
N ALA A 358 8.15 16.05 -10.32
CA ALA A 358 7.74 16.74 -11.54
C ALA A 358 7.35 15.79 -12.69
N ASP A 359 7.46 14.47 -12.50
CA ASP A 359 7.23 13.48 -13.55
C ASP A 359 6.46 12.25 -13.03
N PRO A 360 5.13 12.34 -12.89
CA PRO A 360 4.28 11.23 -12.45
C PRO A 360 4.42 9.98 -13.33
N ARG A 361 4.70 10.16 -14.63
CA ARG A 361 4.86 9.05 -15.58
C ARG A 361 6.07 8.21 -15.20
N GLU A 362 7.24 8.83 -15.08
CA GLU A 362 8.46 8.13 -14.70
C GLU A 362 8.36 7.50 -13.31
N ALA A 363 7.69 8.18 -12.37
CA ALA A 363 7.43 7.63 -11.04
C ALA A 363 6.68 6.29 -11.07
N LEU A 364 5.59 6.22 -11.86
CA LEU A 364 4.76 5.02 -11.97
C LEU A 364 5.44 3.90 -12.78
N ILE A 365 6.23 4.24 -13.80
CA ILE A 365 7.04 3.26 -14.53
C ILE A 365 8.10 2.65 -13.60
N HIS A 366 8.84 3.49 -12.87
CA HIS A 366 9.86 2.99 -11.94
C HIS A 366 9.26 2.21 -10.76
N ASN A 367 8.06 2.58 -10.29
CA ASN A 367 7.31 1.76 -9.34
C ASN A 367 7.01 0.36 -9.90
N THR A 368 6.49 0.32 -11.13
CA THR A 368 6.09 -0.91 -11.82
C THR A 368 7.30 -1.82 -11.99
N MET A 369 8.39 -1.28 -12.52
CA MET A 369 9.65 -2.00 -12.78
C MET A 369 10.44 -2.37 -11.52
N ALA A 370 10.08 -1.80 -10.36
CA ALA A 370 10.66 -2.23 -9.09
C ALA A 370 10.15 -3.62 -8.66
N GLY A 371 8.97 -4.03 -9.14
CA GLY A 371 8.30 -5.28 -8.76
C GLY A 371 7.96 -5.36 -7.26
N GLY A 372 7.90 -6.58 -6.73
CA GLY A 372 7.40 -6.86 -5.38
C GLY A 372 5.91 -6.52 -5.26
N ASP A 373 5.45 -6.02 -4.11
CA ASP A 373 4.11 -5.46 -3.96
C ASP A 373 4.07 -4.04 -4.56
N ASN A 374 4.02 -3.97 -5.88
CA ASN A 374 4.03 -2.73 -6.66
C ASN A 374 2.62 -2.18 -6.92
N CYS A 375 1.56 -2.99 -6.84
CA CYS A 375 0.19 -2.56 -7.11
C CYS A 375 -0.31 -1.61 -6.02
N GLY A 376 -0.21 -2.01 -4.75
CA GLY A 376 -0.62 -1.15 -3.64
C GLY A 376 0.21 0.15 -3.59
N ARG A 377 1.54 0.02 -3.77
CA ARG A 377 2.45 1.17 -3.86
C ARG A 377 2.12 2.08 -5.05
N GLY A 378 1.83 1.50 -6.22
CA GLY A 378 1.45 2.21 -7.43
C GLY A 378 0.15 2.97 -7.26
N ALA A 379 -0.85 2.36 -6.63
CA ALA A 379 -2.13 2.99 -6.35
C ALA A 379 -1.97 4.22 -5.42
N VAL A 380 -1.22 4.07 -4.33
CA VAL A 380 -0.96 5.19 -3.39
C VAL A 380 -0.15 6.29 -4.09
N LEU A 381 0.91 5.92 -4.82
CA LEU A 381 1.76 6.87 -5.55
C LEU A 381 0.96 7.65 -6.61
N GLY A 382 0.16 6.94 -7.41
CA GLY A 382 -0.71 7.56 -8.41
C GLY A 382 -1.74 8.49 -7.77
N ALA A 383 -2.36 8.08 -6.65
CA ALA A 383 -3.31 8.93 -5.96
C ALA A 383 -2.67 10.21 -5.38
N LEU A 384 -1.42 10.16 -4.90
CA LEU A 384 -0.65 11.35 -4.46
C LEU A 384 -0.48 12.36 -5.60
N TYR A 385 -0.05 11.90 -6.78
CA TYR A 385 0.05 12.77 -7.96
C TYR A 385 -1.32 13.30 -8.38
N GLY A 386 -2.32 12.43 -8.39
CA GLY A 386 -3.68 12.77 -8.78
C GLY A 386 -4.33 13.83 -7.91
N VAL A 387 -4.22 13.72 -6.58
CA VAL A 387 -4.80 14.71 -5.65
C VAL A 387 -4.09 16.06 -5.74
N ALA A 388 -2.79 16.07 -6.03
CA ALA A 388 -2.00 17.30 -6.12
C ALA A 388 -2.13 18.02 -7.48
N LEU A 389 -2.14 17.25 -8.58
CA LEU A 389 -1.97 17.76 -9.94
C LEU A 389 -3.25 17.61 -10.80
N GLY A 390 -4.23 16.82 -10.35
CA GLY A 390 -5.44 16.52 -11.11
C GLY A 390 -5.25 15.42 -12.16
N PRO A 391 -6.30 15.10 -12.96
CA PRO A 391 -6.30 13.99 -13.90
C PRO A 391 -5.30 14.17 -15.06
N ASP A 392 -5.03 15.41 -15.48
CA ASP A 392 -4.12 15.71 -16.59
C ASP A 392 -2.64 15.51 -16.23
N ALA A 393 -2.34 15.15 -14.98
CA ALA A 393 -1.02 14.68 -14.57
C ALA A 393 -0.59 13.37 -15.26
N PHE A 394 -1.56 12.61 -15.79
CA PHE A 394 -1.34 11.31 -16.40
C PHE A 394 -1.48 11.35 -17.93
N PRO A 395 -0.66 10.57 -18.68
CA PRO A 395 -0.79 10.44 -20.12
C PRO A 395 -2.23 10.09 -20.56
N PRO A 396 -2.77 10.71 -21.63
CA PRO A 396 -4.10 10.39 -22.16
C PRO A 396 -4.28 8.89 -22.43
N ALA A 397 -3.25 8.24 -22.99
CA ALA A 397 -3.28 6.79 -23.27
C ALA A 397 -3.50 5.93 -22.01
N TRP A 398 -3.04 6.36 -20.84
CA TRP A 398 -3.30 5.65 -19.59
C TRP A 398 -4.71 5.93 -19.05
N ARG A 399 -5.21 7.16 -19.20
CA ARG A 399 -6.58 7.51 -18.78
C ARG A 399 -7.63 6.78 -19.62
N GLU A 400 -7.44 6.79 -20.94
CA GLU A 400 -8.34 6.15 -21.90
C GLU A 400 -8.19 4.63 -21.95
N GLY A 401 -7.03 4.11 -21.53
CA GLY A 401 -6.73 2.68 -21.52
C GLY A 401 -7.27 1.91 -20.32
N LEU A 402 -7.78 2.59 -19.28
CA LEU A 402 -8.39 1.95 -18.12
C LEU A 402 -9.65 1.19 -18.55
N ARG A 403 -9.82 -0.01 -18.01
CA ARG A 403 -11.01 -0.83 -18.22
C ARG A 403 -11.89 -0.78 -16.97
N PRO A 404 -13.21 -0.66 -17.12
CA PRO A 404 -14.11 -0.85 -15.99
C PRO A 404 -13.93 -2.25 -15.43
N GLY A 405 -13.96 -2.37 -14.10
CA GLY A 405 -14.05 -3.67 -13.42
C GLY A 405 -15.35 -4.40 -13.78
N VAL A 406 -15.39 -5.71 -13.49
CA VAL A 406 -16.56 -6.58 -13.75
C VAL A 406 -17.74 -6.24 -12.86
#